data_AF-A0A5C8KDH4-F1
#
_entry.id   AF-A0A5C8KDH4-F1
#
_cell.length_a   1.000
_cell.length_b   1.000
_cell.length_c   1.000
_cell.angle_alpha   90.00
_cell.angle_beta   90.00
_cell.angle_gamma   90.00
#
_symmetry.space_group_name_H-M   'P 1'
#
loop_
_entity.id
_entity.type
_entity.pdbx_description
1 polymer ?
#
loop_
_entity_poly.entity_id
_entity_poly.type
_entity_poly.pdbx_seq_one_letter_code
_entity_poly.pdbx_strand_id
1 'polypeptide(L)'
;MRLKGNILDIKTKRETKNQAIELYISKIAYVTHKKDGKYFQPFDFEDELDTPLVLTGDCLARLQNNLLEEGEYEFQVYDKEGDTYELNENKLLTITMMYDEEEQQPILSAITYEVILPNEEFKQLKAQRRKEKPGKKGKR
;
A
#
# COMPACT_ATOMS: atom_id res chain seq x y z
N MET A 1 2.17 -11.24 1.55
CA MET A 1 2.29 -10.09 2.47
C MET A 1 2.76 -10.57 3.82
N ARG A 2 3.48 -9.74 4.58
CA ARG A 2 3.97 -10.08 5.92
C ARG A 2 4.07 -8.81 6.77
N LEU A 3 3.72 -8.90 8.04
CA LEU A 3 3.95 -7.86 9.04
C LEU A 3 4.96 -8.37 10.07
N LYS A 4 5.91 -7.52 10.46
CA LYS A 4 6.82 -7.73 11.59
C LYS A 4 6.66 -6.58 12.56
N GLY A 5 6.52 -6.89 13.84
CA GLY A 5 6.17 -5.91 14.88
C GLY A 5 4.66 -5.67 14.94
N ASN A 6 4.25 -4.69 15.75
CA ASN A 6 2.85 -4.36 15.96
C ASN A 6 2.49 -3.06 15.23
N ILE A 7 1.74 -3.16 14.12
CA ILE A 7 1.33 -2.00 13.33
C ILE A 7 0.43 -1.03 14.11
N LEU A 8 -0.25 -1.50 15.16
CA LEU A 8 -1.12 -0.68 16.02
C LEU A 8 -0.34 0.27 16.95
N ASP A 9 0.98 0.07 17.07
CA ASP A 9 1.87 0.99 17.80
C ASP A 9 2.06 2.31 17.04
N ILE A 10 1.89 2.30 15.72
CA ILE A 10 1.97 3.50 14.89
C ILE A 10 0.76 4.40 15.16
N LYS A 11 1.04 5.64 15.58
CA LYS A 11 0.03 6.65 15.91
C LYS A 11 -0.10 7.68 14.80
N THR A 12 -0.77 8.79 15.08
CA THR A 12 -1.11 9.83 14.11
C THR A 12 0.06 10.70 13.65
N LYS A 13 1.22 10.55 14.27
CA LYS A 13 2.45 11.25 13.90
C LYS A 13 3.51 10.24 13.53
N ARG A 14 4.33 10.62 12.57
CA ARG A 14 5.52 9.87 12.17
C ARG A 14 6.54 9.85 13.31
N GLU A 15 7.05 8.67 13.66
CA GLU A 15 8.02 8.48 14.74
C GLU A 15 9.15 7.52 14.35
N THR A 16 10.41 7.95 14.47
CA THR A 16 11.59 7.13 14.13
C THR A 16 11.67 5.82 14.92
N LYS A 17 11.15 5.78 16.15
CA LYS A 17 11.17 4.57 17.00
C LYS A 17 10.40 3.39 16.36
N ASN A 18 9.51 3.66 15.40
CA ASN A 18 8.69 2.66 14.73
C ASN A 18 9.45 1.96 13.58
N GLN A 19 10.73 2.26 13.34
CA GLN A 19 11.55 1.69 12.27
C GLN A 19 11.65 0.15 12.32
N ALA A 20 11.49 -0.46 13.52
CA ALA A 20 11.52 -1.91 13.68
C ALA A 20 10.24 -2.61 13.19
N ILE A 21 9.16 -1.86 12.93
CA ILE A 21 7.92 -2.37 12.34
C ILE A 21 8.15 -2.41 10.83
N GLU A 22 7.99 -3.58 10.22
CA GLU A 22 8.23 -3.78 8.79
C GLU A 22 7.00 -4.41 8.14
N LEU A 23 6.55 -3.80 7.05
CA LEU A 23 5.44 -4.27 6.23
C LEU A 23 5.96 -4.69 4.86
N TYR A 24 5.75 -5.96 4.53
CA TYR A 24 6.18 -6.57 3.28
C TYR A 24 5.00 -6.63 2.33
N ILE A 25 5.01 -5.72 1.36
CA ILE A 25 3.94 -5.47 0.40
C ILE A 25 4.28 -6.22 -0.89
N SER A 26 3.50 -7.23 -1.22
CA SER A 26 3.70 -8.03 -2.44
C SER A 26 2.87 -7.54 -3.62
N LYS A 27 2.01 -6.54 -3.41
CA LYS A 27 1.07 -6.04 -4.40
C LYS A 27 0.88 -4.54 -4.25
N ILE A 28 0.94 -3.81 -5.36
CA ILE A 28 0.68 -2.37 -5.42
C ILE A 28 -0.56 -2.13 -6.26
N ALA A 29 -1.48 -1.30 -5.77
CA ALA A 29 -2.61 -0.81 -6.54
C ALA A 29 -2.24 0.56 -7.11
N TYR A 30 -1.90 0.61 -8.40
CA TYR A 30 -1.73 1.90 -9.08
C TYR A 30 -3.09 2.46 -9.43
N VAL A 31 -3.39 3.69 -9.03
CA VAL A 31 -4.69 4.33 -9.25
C VAL A 31 -4.50 5.59 -10.10
N THR A 32 -5.36 5.82 -11.07
CA THR A 32 -5.41 7.10 -11.78
C THR A 32 -6.85 7.58 -11.90
N HIS A 33 -7.01 8.90 -11.89
CA HIS A 33 -8.31 9.54 -12.08
C HIS A 33 -8.32 10.14 -13.47
N LYS A 34 -9.18 9.62 -14.35
CA LYS A 34 -9.39 10.19 -15.68
C LYS A 34 -10.86 10.44 -15.93
N LYS A 35 -11.13 11.42 -16.79
CA LYS A 35 -12.47 11.69 -17.28
C LYS A 35 -12.90 10.55 -18.21
N ASP A 36 -14.01 9.92 -17.88
CA ASP A 36 -14.71 8.96 -18.73
C ASP A 36 -16.15 9.45 -18.95
N GLY A 37 -16.45 9.83 -20.19
CA GLY A 37 -17.69 10.54 -20.52
C GLY A 37 -17.86 11.85 -19.72
N LYS A 38 -18.91 11.93 -18.90
CA LYS A 38 -19.25 13.12 -18.09
C LYS A 38 -18.52 13.16 -16.75
N TYR A 39 -18.00 12.04 -16.25
CA TYR A 39 -17.54 11.89 -14.88
C TYR A 39 -16.04 11.60 -14.81
N PHE A 40 -15.39 11.96 -13.69
CA PHE A 40 -14.08 11.43 -13.36
C PHE A 40 -14.26 10.12 -12.63
N GLN A 41 -13.61 9.06 -13.10
CA GLN A 41 -13.67 7.73 -12.50
C GLN A 41 -12.25 7.27 -12.14
N PRO A 42 -12.09 6.55 -11.01
CA PRO A 42 -10.84 5.89 -10.69
C PRO A 42 -10.65 4.69 -11.61
N PHE A 43 -9.42 4.50 -12.07
CA PHE A 43 -8.98 3.30 -12.76
C PHE A 43 -7.77 2.74 -12.02
N ASP A 44 -7.86 1.48 -11.64
CA ASP A 44 -6.82 0.78 -10.93
C ASP A 44 -6.07 -0.20 -11.85
N PHE A 45 -4.82 -0.45 -11.48
CA PHE A 45 -4.00 -1.51 -12.02
C PHE A 45 -3.22 -2.14 -10.88
N GLU A 46 -3.61 -3.36 -10.56
CA GLU A 46 -2.94 -4.19 -9.57
C GLU A 46 -1.67 -4.82 -10.15
N ASP A 47 -0.54 -4.56 -9.50
CA ASP A 47 0.76 -5.10 -9.85
C ASP A 47 1.30 -5.99 -8.72
N GLU A 48 1.47 -7.27 -9.01
CA GLU A 48 2.13 -8.21 -8.10
C GLU A 48 3.64 -8.10 -8.28
N LEU A 49 4.35 -7.84 -7.19
CA LEU A 49 5.79 -7.65 -7.19
C LEU A 49 6.52 -8.99 -7.05
N ASP A 50 7.52 -9.24 -7.89
CA ASP A 50 8.40 -10.40 -7.76
C ASP A 50 9.20 -10.35 -6.45
N THR A 51 9.62 -9.15 -6.04
CA THR A 51 10.27 -8.88 -4.75
C THR A 51 9.39 -7.94 -3.94
N PRO A 52 9.02 -8.29 -2.69
CA PRO A 52 8.17 -7.44 -1.87
C PRO A 52 8.80 -6.06 -1.62
N LEU A 53 7.98 -5.01 -1.70
CA LEU A 53 8.31 -3.69 -1.19
C LEU A 53 8.29 -3.75 0.34
N VAL A 54 9.36 -3.29 1.00
CA VAL A 54 9.44 -3.22 2.45
C VAL A 54 9.20 -1.78 2.88
N LEU A 55 8.10 -1.55 3.60
CA LEU A 55 7.77 -0.26 4.19
C LEU A 55 7.96 -0.34 5.71
N THR A 56 8.74 0.58 6.27
CA THR A 56 9.01 0.61 7.71
C THR A 56 8.06 1.55 8.44
N GLY A 57 7.80 1.29 9.71
CA GLY A 57 6.83 2.04 10.51
C GLY A 57 7.23 3.49 10.77
N ASP A 58 8.51 3.85 10.62
CA ASP A 58 8.97 5.23 10.67
C ASP A 58 8.64 6.02 9.40
N CYS A 59 8.15 5.37 8.33
CA CYS A 59 7.63 6.01 7.12
C CYS A 59 6.09 6.11 7.14
N LEU A 60 5.45 5.83 8.28
CA LEU A 60 4.00 5.76 8.39
C LEU A 60 3.47 6.68 9.49
N ALA A 61 2.30 7.26 9.24
CA ALA A 61 1.48 7.91 10.26
C ALA A 61 0.01 7.51 10.07
N ARG A 62 -0.63 7.06 11.14
CA ARG A 62 -2.01 6.58 11.11
C ARG A 62 -2.99 7.73 10.92
N LEU A 63 -3.92 7.61 9.98
CA LEU A 63 -5.02 8.55 9.83
C LEU A 63 -6.09 8.30 10.91
N GLN A 64 -6.68 9.38 11.41
CA GLN A 64 -7.91 9.30 12.19
C GLN A 64 -9.08 9.42 11.23
N ASN A 65 -9.50 8.28 10.67
CA ASN A 65 -10.67 8.21 9.83
C ASN A 65 -11.78 7.46 10.58
N ASN A 66 -12.84 8.18 10.93
CA ASN A 66 -13.97 7.63 11.69
C ASN A 66 -14.96 6.86 10.80
N LEU A 67 -14.73 6.81 9.49
CA LEU A 67 -15.56 6.12 8.51
C LEU A 67 -15.05 4.70 8.19
N LEU A 68 -13.92 4.29 8.79
CA LEU A 68 -13.34 2.97 8.58
C LEU A 68 -14.14 1.89 9.30
N GLU A 69 -14.17 0.70 8.70
CA GLU A 69 -14.77 -0.46 9.34
C GLU A 69 -13.92 -0.94 10.53
N GLU A 70 -14.52 -1.76 11.40
CA GLU A 70 -13.81 -2.32 12.54
C GLU A 70 -12.64 -3.21 12.07
N GLY A 71 -11.44 -2.92 12.56
CA GLY A 71 -10.22 -3.61 12.16
C GLY A 71 -9.52 -3.00 10.94
N GLU A 72 -10.10 -1.98 10.31
CA GLU A 72 -9.44 -1.23 9.23
C GLU A 72 -8.63 -0.04 9.76
N TYR A 73 -7.44 0.13 9.20
CA TYR A 73 -6.55 1.24 9.54
C TYR A 73 -5.93 1.82 8.28
N GLU A 74 -6.03 3.14 8.14
CA GLU A 74 -5.37 3.90 7.09
C GLU A 74 -4.12 4.60 7.61
N PHE A 75 -3.11 4.70 6.75
CA PHE A 75 -1.84 5.35 7.03
C PHE A 75 -1.42 6.24 5.87
N GLN A 76 -1.01 7.45 6.23
CA GLN A 76 -0.19 8.30 5.37
C GLN A 76 1.21 7.71 5.26
N VAL A 77 1.77 7.81 4.05
CA VAL A 77 3.08 7.27 3.70
C VAL A 77 4.05 8.42 3.48
N TYR A 78 5.21 8.33 4.10
CA TYR A 78 6.30 9.29 3.96
C TYR A 78 7.41 8.67 3.13
N ASP A 79 7.91 9.42 2.15
CA ASP A 79 9.12 9.06 1.43
C ASP A 79 10.34 9.52 2.23
N LYS A 80 11.31 8.62 2.36
CA LYS A 80 12.56 8.87 3.07
C LYS A 80 13.65 9.21 2.07
N GLU A 81 14.09 10.47 2.08
CA GLU A 81 15.18 10.97 1.23
C GLU A 81 16.40 11.29 2.10
N GLY A 82 17.30 10.31 2.25
CA GLY A 82 18.42 10.41 3.17
C GLY A 82 17.94 10.47 4.63
N ASP A 83 18.10 11.63 5.27
CA ASP A 83 17.73 11.88 6.67
C ASP A 83 16.37 12.60 6.82
N THR A 84 15.74 13.00 5.72
CA THR A 84 14.44 13.70 5.74
C THR A 84 13.29 12.75 5.40
N TYR A 85 12.09 13.13 5.86
CA TYR A 85 10.84 12.42 5.60
C TYR A 85 9.84 13.41 5.03
N GLU A 86 9.31 13.11 3.85
CA GLU A 86 8.35 13.97 3.16
C GLU A 86 7.04 13.21 2.98
N LEU A 87 5.92 13.83 3.35
CA LEU A 87 4.60 13.22 3.17
C LEU A 87 4.33 13.05 1.67
N ASN A 88 4.06 11.82 1.23
CA ASN A 88 3.65 11.57 -0.13
C ASN A 88 2.12 11.48 -0.21
N GLU A 89 1.49 12.57 -0.67
CA GLU A 89 0.03 12.66 -0.84
C GLU A 89 -0.52 11.71 -1.89
N ASN A 90 0.34 11.15 -2.75
CA ASN A 90 -0.03 10.18 -3.77
C ASN A 90 0.09 8.73 -3.29
N LYS A 91 0.48 8.49 -2.04
CA LYS A 91 0.62 7.14 -1.48
C LYS A 91 -0.28 6.99 -0.26
N LEU A 92 -1.07 5.92 -0.27
CA LEU A 92 -1.93 5.55 0.85
C LEU A 92 -1.72 4.08 1.18
N LEU A 93 -1.67 3.78 2.47
CA LEU A 93 -1.64 2.41 2.94
C LEU A 93 -2.91 2.15 3.76
N THR A 94 -3.69 1.17 3.35
CA THR A 94 -4.80 0.63 4.12
C THR A 94 -4.47 -0.79 4.52
N ILE A 95 -4.70 -1.11 5.79
CA ILE A 95 -4.59 -2.48 6.28
C ILE A 95 -5.88 -2.89 6.96
N THR A 96 -6.18 -4.18 6.88
CA THR A 96 -7.27 -4.79 7.61
C THR A 96 -6.68 -5.82 8.56
N MET A 97 -6.96 -5.67 9.84
CA MET A 97 -6.61 -6.59 10.90
C MET A 97 -7.85 -7.39 11.28
N MET A 98 -7.70 -8.69 11.48
CA MET A 98 -8.75 -9.55 12.02
C MET A 98 -8.27 -10.14 13.34
N TYR A 99 -9.19 -10.45 14.24
CA TYR A 99 -8.84 -11.16 15.47
C TYR A 99 -8.76 -12.67 15.18
N ASP A 100 -7.62 -13.27 15.48
CA ASP A 100 -7.47 -14.72 15.46
C ASP A 100 -7.87 -15.28 16.83
N GLU A 101 -8.93 -16.09 16.87
CA GLU A 101 -9.45 -16.68 18.11
C GLU A 101 -8.52 -17.75 18.69
N GLU A 102 -7.75 -18.44 17.86
CA GLU A 102 -6.84 -19.50 18.29
C GLU A 102 -5.57 -18.90 18.91
N GLU A 103 -4.98 -17.90 18.25
CA GLU A 103 -3.78 -17.22 18.72
C GLU A 103 -4.08 -16.08 19.71
N GLN A 104 -5.36 -15.74 19.91
CA GLN A 104 -5.85 -14.65 20.76
C GLN A 104 -5.18 -13.29 20.46
N GLN A 105 -4.90 -13.02 19.19
CA GLN A 105 -4.19 -11.81 18.78
C GLN A 105 -4.70 -11.26 17.43
N PRO A 106 -4.59 -9.94 17.20
CA PRO A 106 -4.89 -9.37 15.89
C PRO A 106 -3.86 -9.80 14.86
N ILE A 107 -4.32 -10.41 13.78
CA ILE A 107 -3.51 -10.82 12.63
C ILE A 107 -3.80 -9.93 11.42
N LEU A 108 -2.77 -9.75 10.59
CA LEU A 108 -2.90 -9.03 9.34
C LEU A 108 -3.73 -9.86 8.34
N SER A 109 -4.88 -9.34 7.93
CA SER A 109 -5.77 -9.97 6.95
C SER A 109 -5.49 -9.49 5.54
N ALA A 110 -5.46 -8.18 5.35
CA ALA A 110 -5.28 -7.56 4.04
C ALA A 110 -4.36 -6.33 4.11
N ILE A 111 -3.63 -6.08 3.03
CA ILE A 111 -2.91 -4.83 2.79
C ILE A 111 -3.29 -4.32 1.41
N THR A 112 -3.68 -3.06 1.35
CA THR A 112 -3.85 -2.31 0.12
C THR A 112 -2.88 -1.14 0.15
N TYR A 113 -1.89 -1.17 -0.74
CA TYR A 113 -0.94 -0.07 -0.91
C TYR A 113 -1.22 0.61 -2.24
N GLU A 114 -1.76 1.82 -2.15
CA GLU A 114 -2.20 2.59 -3.30
C GLU A 114 -1.17 3.63 -3.69
N VAL A 115 -0.92 3.73 -4.99
CA VAL A 115 -0.07 4.76 -5.59
C VAL A 115 -0.87 5.49 -6.67
N ILE A 116 -1.19 6.75 -6.40
CA ILE A 116 -1.91 7.61 -7.32
C ILE A 116 -0.92 8.15 -8.34
N LEU A 117 -1.22 7.91 -9.62
CA LEU A 117 -0.37 8.32 -10.74
C LEU A 117 -1.15 9.20 -11.73
N PRO A 118 -0.48 10.18 -12.37
CA PRO A 118 -1.00 10.84 -13.55
C PRO A 118 -1.33 9.82 -14.67
N ASN A 119 -2.34 10.13 -15.48
CA ASN A 119 -2.84 9.22 -16.51
C ASN A 119 -1.77 8.77 -17.51
N GLU A 120 -0.82 9.64 -17.86
CA GLU A 120 0.25 9.29 -18.81
C GLU A 120 1.24 8.29 -18.19
N GLU A 121 1.66 8.48 -16.95
CA GLU A 121 2.51 7.54 -16.21
C GLU A 121 1.81 6.20 -15.98
N PHE A 122 0.52 6.23 -15.61
CA PHE A 122 -0.29 5.03 -15.44
C PHE A 122 -0.36 4.18 -16.71
N LYS A 123 -0.58 4.80 -17.87
CA LYS A 123 -0.58 4.10 -19.16
C LYS A 123 0.78 3.48 -19.47
N GLN A 124 1.86 4.22 -19.23
CA GLN A 124 3.22 3.74 -19.48
C GLN A 124 3.56 2.55 -18.59
N LEU A 125 3.30 2.64 -17.28
CA LEU A 125 3.53 1.56 -16.32
C LEU A 125 2.75 0.31 -16.70
N LYS A 126 1.45 0.45 -16.99
CA LYS A 126 0.59 -0.66 -17.41
C LYS A 126 1.09 -1.31 -18.71
N ALA A 127 1.60 -0.52 -19.66
CA ALA A 127 2.17 -1.03 -20.89
C ALA A 127 3.51 -1.76 -20.66
N GLN A 128 4.37 -1.25 -19.78
CA GLN A 128 5.64 -1.88 -19.42
C GLN A 128 5.40 -3.23 -18.72
N ARG A 129 4.56 -3.26 -17.67
CA ARG A 129 4.25 -4.50 -16.93
C ARG A 129 3.61 -5.59 -17.79
N ARG A 130 2.81 -5.21 -18.81
CA ARG A 130 2.27 -6.17 -19.79
C ARG A 130 3.34 -6.80 -20.69
N LYS A 131 4.40 -6.07 -21.00
CA LYS A 131 5.54 -6.58 -21.79
C LYS A 131 6.47 -7.46 -20.94
N GLU A 132 6.63 -7.11 -19.66
CA GLU A 132 7.44 -7.84 -18.68
C GLU A 132 6.81 -9.14 -18.18
N LYS A 133 5.53 -9.40 -18.47
CA LYS A 133 4.92 -10.73 -18.35
C LYS A 133 5.02 -11.45 -19.70
N PRO A 134 6.21 -11.92 -20.17
CA PRO A 134 6.23 -12.81 -21.32
C PRO A 134 5.41 -14.03 -20.92
N GLY A 135 4.40 -14.32 -21.75
CA GLY A 135 3.37 -15.29 -21.41
C GLY A 135 3.96 -16.55 -20.80
N LYS A 136 3.30 -17.07 -19.75
CA LYS A 136 3.33 -18.49 -19.45
C LYS A 136 2.95 -19.22 -20.74
N LYS A 137 3.94 -19.47 -21.60
CA LYS A 137 3.85 -20.39 -22.72
C LYS A 137 3.44 -21.69 -22.07
N GLY A 138 2.18 -22.06 -22.27
CA GLY A 138 1.70 -23.39 -21.97
C GLY A 138 2.66 -24.37 -22.64
N LYS A 139 3.52 -25.00 -21.84
CA LYS A 139 4.12 -26.27 -22.21
C LYS A 139 3.03 -27.30 -21.97
N ARG A 140 2.28 -27.60 -23.01
CA ARG A 140 1.69 -28.92 -23.25
C ARG A 140 1.87 -29.23 -24.72
#